data_AF-A0A7Y2W751-F1
#
_entry.id   AF-A0A7Y2W751-F1
#
_cell.length_a   1.000
_cell.length_b   1.000
_cell.length_c   1.000
_cell.angle_alpha   90.00
_cell.angle_beta   90.00
_cell.angle_gamma   90.00
#
_symmetry.space_group_name_H-M   'P 1'
#
loop_
_entity.id
_entity.type
_entity.pdbx_description
1 polymer ?
#
loop_
_entity_poly.entity_id
_entity_poly.type
_entity_poly.pdbx_seq_one_letter_code
_entity_poly.pdbx_strand_id
1 'polypeptide(L)'
;MLAKAEIVVEARVKSLSIGESGLLLTENFPSRMVRADLEIKRVIKGKFLGKEATVYGILYPPGPFMELTAMALSYGLDDRDTFEWELSRHEIGNDVALFSMNACSYHKFPDWAVAPR
;
A
#
# COMPACT_ATOMS: atom_id res chain seq x y z
N MET A 1 -9.73 -9.94 -4.71
CA MET A 1 -10.39 -11.01 -3.95
C MET A 1 -9.45 -11.55 -2.88
N LEU A 2 -9.91 -11.65 -1.63
CA LEU A 2 -9.13 -12.19 -0.49
C LEU A 2 -8.56 -13.59 -0.75
N ALA A 3 -9.26 -14.41 -1.54
CA ALA A 3 -8.81 -15.76 -1.90
C ALA A 3 -7.45 -15.76 -2.62
N LYS A 4 -7.19 -14.77 -3.49
CA LYS A 4 -5.96 -14.68 -4.30
C LYS A 4 -4.78 -14.06 -3.56
N ALA A 5 -5.03 -13.28 -2.52
CA ALA A 5 -3.99 -12.58 -1.77
C ALA A 5 -3.17 -13.55 -0.91
N GLU A 6 -1.85 -13.55 -1.01
CA GLU A 6 -1.00 -14.45 -0.20
C GLU A 6 -0.84 -13.97 1.24
N ILE A 7 -0.57 -12.67 1.41
CA ILE A 7 -0.38 -12.01 2.69
C ILE A 7 -1.37 -10.86 2.80
N VAL A 8 -2.18 -10.86 3.85
CA VAL A 8 -3.11 -9.77 4.17
C VAL A 8 -2.89 -9.33 5.60
N VAL A 9 -2.84 -8.02 5.78
CA VAL A 9 -2.57 -7.36 7.06
C VAL A 9 -3.68 -6.36 7.37
N GLU A 10 -3.94 -6.14 8.66
CA GLU A 10 -4.56 -4.91 9.13
C GLU A 10 -3.45 -3.90 9.38
N ALA A 11 -3.57 -2.73 8.79
CA ALA A 11 -2.54 -1.70 8.85
C ALA A 11 -3.13 -0.31 9.03
N ARG A 12 -2.28 0.63 9.46
CA ARG A 12 -2.56 2.07 9.43
C ARG A 12 -1.45 2.80 8.66
N VAL A 13 -1.79 3.92 8.02
CA VAL A 13 -0.83 4.70 7.22
C VAL A 13 -0.03 5.64 8.12
N LYS A 14 1.27 5.39 8.32
CA LYS A 14 2.17 6.30 9.05
C LYS A 14 2.58 7.50 8.21
N SER A 15 2.80 7.28 6.92
CA SER A 15 3.23 8.32 5.98
C SER A 15 2.71 8.01 4.58
N LEU A 16 2.43 9.07 3.82
CA LEU A 16 2.11 9.00 2.40
C LEU A 16 2.83 10.14 1.69
N SER A 17 3.60 9.83 0.65
CA SER A 17 4.35 10.83 -0.11
C SER A 17 4.36 10.52 -1.60
N ILE A 18 4.49 11.57 -2.41
CA ILE A 18 4.71 11.48 -3.86
C ILE A 18 6.03 12.16 -4.15
N GLY A 19 7.01 11.40 -4.63
CA GLY A 19 8.35 11.92 -4.88
C GLY A 19 9.01 11.22 -6.04
N GLU A 20 10.19 11.72 -6.44
CA GLU A 20 11.07 11.00 -7.34
C GLU A 20 11.47 9.65 -6.70
N SER A 21 11.37 8.57 -7.47
CA SER A 21 11.76 7.23 -7.00
C SER A 21 13.28 7.05 -6.88
N GLY A 22 14.06 7.86 -7.60
CA GLY A 22 15.50 7.67 -7.75
C GLY A 22 15.88 6.46 -8.62
N LEU A 23 14.91 5.76 -9.21
CA LEU A 23 15.15 4.66 -10.14
C LEU A 23 15.69 5.19 -11.47
N LEU A 24 16.76 4.57 -11.96
CA LEU A 24 17.29 4.82 -13.30
C LEU A 24 16.52 3.95 -14.30
N LEU A 25 15.47 4.52 -14.87
CA LEU A 25 14.56 3.83 -15.78
C LEU A 25 15.14 3.89 -17.21
N THR A 26 15.21 2.73 -17.87
CA THR A 26 15.74 2.60 -19.23
C THR A 26 14.71 2.95 -20.31
N GLU A 27 13.44 3.08 -19.93
CA GLU A 27 12.33 3.45 -20.78
C GLU A 27 11.63 4.69 -20.23
N ASN A 28 10.77 5.31 -21.05
CA ASN A 28 10.05 6.55 -20.73
C ASN A 28 8.89 6.27 -19.75
N PHE A 29 9.24 5.80 -18.55
CA PHE A 29 8.32 5.41 -17.50
C PHE A 29 8.30 6.48 -16.39
N PRO A 30 7.14 6.74 -15.74
CA PRO A 30 7.07 7.77 -14.71
C PRO A 30 8.09 7.54 -13.59
N SER A 31 9.02 8.49 -13.40
CA SER A 31 10.02 8.43 -12.33
C SER A 31 9.43 8.71 -10.96
N ARG A 32 8.31 9.45 -10.90
CA ARG A 32 7.60 9.77 -9.67
C ARG A 32 6.76 8.61 -9.19
N MET A 33 6.92 8.25 -7.93
CA MET A 33 6.18 7.18 -7.27
C MET A 33 5.48 7.68 -6.02
N VAL A 34 4.35 7.03 -5.74
CA VAL A 34 3.67 7.10 -4.45
C VAL A 34 4.35 6.11 -3.51
N ARG A 35 4.70 6.57 -2.31
CA ARG A 35 5.19 5.73 -1.22
C ARG A 35 4.23 5.86 -0.04
N ALA A 36 3.74 4.73 0.47
CA ALA A 36 3.03 4.69 1.74
C ALA A 36 3.77 3.79 2.72
N ASP A 37 4.13 4.33 3.88
CA ASP A 37 4.68 3.55 4.98
C ASP A 37 3.53 3.14 5.90
N LEU A 38 3.41 1.84 6.11
CA LEU A 38 2.33 1.21 6.87
C LEU A 38 2.85 0.70 8.20
N GLU A 39 2.10 0.93 9.27
CA GLU A 39 2.26 0.19 10.52
C GLU A 39 1.31 -1.01 10.52
N ILE A 40 1.86 -2.20 10.76
CA ILE A 40 1.11 -3.44 10.79
C ILE A 40 0.56 -3.66 12.20
N LYS A 41 -0.77 -3.73 12.32
CA LYS A 41 -1.47 -4.01 13.56
C LYS A 41 -1.60 -5.50 13.82
N ARG A 42 -1.98 -6.26 12.79
CA ARG A 42 -2.02 -7.72 12.82
C ARG A 42 -1.96 -8.31 11.42
N VAL A 43 -1.55 -9.57 11.34
CA VAL A 43 -1.62 -10.36 10.11
C VAL A 43 -2.97 -11.09 10.07
N ILE A 44 -3.74 -10.87 9.01
CA ILE A 44 -5.05 -11.49 8.78
C ILE A 44 -4.88 -12.82 8.02
N LYS A 45 -3.97 -12.86 7.05
CA LYS A 45 -3.67 -14.04 6.22
C LYS A 45 -2.19 -14.11 5.88
N GLY A 46 -1.65 -15.32 5.79
CA GLY A 46 -0.26 -15.56 5.40
C GLY A 46 0.74 -15.41 6.54
N LYS A 47 2.03 -15.32 6.20
CA LYS A 47 3.12 -15.13 7.17
C LYS A 47 3.85 -13.82 6.86
N PHE A 48 3.84 -12.90 7.81
CA PHE A 48 4.61 -11.66 7.76
C PHE A 48 5.09 -11.34 9.18
N LEU A 49 6.40 -11.17 9.35
CA LEU A 49 7.02 -10.92 10.66
C LEU A 49 7.32 -9.43 10.91
N GLY A 50 7.18 -8.60 9.87
CA GLY A 50 7.43 -7.17 9.96
C GLY A 50 6.34 -6.45 10.75
N LYS A 51 6.75 -5.43 11.51
CA LYS A 51 5.82 -4.47 12.15
C LYS A 51 5.49 -3.29 11.25
N GLU A 52 6.25 -3.11 10.19
CA GLU A 52 6.08 -2.04 9.21
C GLU A 52 6.25 -2.61 7.81
N ALA A 53 5.58 -2.00 6.84
CA ALA A 53 5.73 -2.33 5.43
C ALA A 53 5.67 -1.04 4.61
N THR A 54 6.56 -0.90 3.63
CA THR A 54 6.47 0.19 2.65
C THR A 54 5.89 -0.34 1.36
N VAL A 55 4.83 0.28 0.89
CA VAL A 55 4.22 -0.02 -0.41
C VAL A 55 4.50 1.11 -1.39
N TYR A 56 4.81 0.72 -2.63
CA TYR A 56 5.17 1.63 -3.70
C TYR A 56 4.17 1.53 -4.85
N GLY A 57 3.83 2.66 -5.45
CA GLY A 57 2.95 2.68 -6.62
C GLY A 57 3.26 3.81 -7.58
N ILE A 58 2.66 3.73 -8.76
CA ILE A 58 2.59 4.82 -9.74
C ILE A 58 1.25 5.52 -9.64
N LEU A 59 1.22 6.80 -10.01
CA LEU A 59 0.00 7.62 -9.99
C LEU A 59 -1.03 7.21 -11.06
N TYR A 60 -0.58 6.61 -12.16
CA TYR A 60 -1.45 6.21 -13.27
C TYR A 60 -1.07 4.81 -13.80
N PRO A 61 -2.00 3.83 -13.82
CA PRO A 61 -3.38 3.94 -13.35
C PRO A 61 -3.44 4.14 -11.83
N PRO A 62 -4.38 4.96 -11.33
CA PRO A 62 -4.44 5.28 -9.91
C PRO A 62 -4.78 4.01 -9.12
N GLY A 63 -3.90 3.66 -8.18
CA GLY A 63 -4.25 2.75 -7.09
C GLY A 63 -5.23 3.45 -6.12
N PRO A 64 -5.47 2.87 -4.93
CA PRO A 64 -6.34 3.46 -3.90
C PRO A 64 -5.65 4.65 -3.19
N PHE A 65 -5.15 5.61 -3.96
CA PHE A 65 -4.40 6.76 -3.46
C PHE A 65 -5.28 7.69 -2.63
N MET A 66 -6.53 7.92 -3.04
CA MET A 66 -7.47 8.78 -2.32
C MET A 66 -7.82 8.16 -0.97
N GLU A 67 -8.10 6.87 -0.94
CA GLU A 67 -8.37 6.13 0.29
C GLU A 67 -7.14 6.14 1.22
N LEU A 68 -5.94 5.89 0.69
CA LEU A 68 -4.69 5.98 1.47
C LEU A 68 -4.44 7.39 2.02
N THR A 69 -4.80 8.43 1.27
CA THR A 69 -4.71 9.83 1.73
C THR A 69 -5.67 10.07 2.88
N ALA A 70 -6.91 9.61 2.77
CA ALA A 70 -7.90 9.70 3.85
C ALA A 70 -7.42 8.97 5.12
N MET A 71 -6.88 7.75 4.96
CA MET A 71 -6.32 6.98 6.07
C MET A 71 -5.13 7.69 6.72
N ALA A 72 -4.22 8.27 5.93
CA ALA A 72 -3.07 9.03 6.43
C ALA A 72 -3.49 10.26 7.25
N LEU A 73 -4.50 10.99 6.77
CA LEU A 73 -5.06 12.15 7.48
C LEU A 73 -5.81 11.76 8.76
N SER A 74 -6.27 10.51 8.85
CA SER A 74 -6.97 9.98 10.02
C SER A 74 -6.06 9.36 11.09
N TYR A 75 -4.73 9.39 10.90
CA TYR A 75 -3.80 8.69 11.79
C TYR A 75 -4.03 9.04 13.28
N GLY A 76 -4.26 8.02 14.11
CA GLY A 76 -4.52 8.16 15.54
C GLY A 76 -5.98 8.46 15.92
N LEU A 77 -6.91 8.54 14.96
CA LEU A 77 -8.36 8.61 15.23
C LEU A 77 -8.93 7.22 15.53
N ASP A 78 -8.77 6.79 16.78
CA ASP A 78 -9.31 5.53 17.33
C ASP A 78 -9.06 4.30 16.42
N ASP A 79 -9.89 3.26 16.53
CA ASP A 79 -9.80 2.04 15.71
C ASP A 79 -10.20 2.26 14.23
N ARG A 80 -10.56 3.49 13.86
CA ARG A 80 -11.00 3.83 12.50
C ARG A 80 -9.84 4.19 11.58
N ASP A 81 -8.63 4.34 12.11
CA ASP A 81 -7.41 4.66 11.34
C ASP A 81 -6.77 3.44 10.67
N THR A 82 -7.43 2.27 10.77
CA THR A 82 -6.95 1.00 10.22
C THR A 82 -7.75 0.51 9.01
N PHE A 83 -7.13 -0.32 8.20
CA PHE A 83 -7.71 -0.93 7.01
C PHE A 83 -7.06 -2.28 6.72
N GLU A 84 -7.74 -3.14 5.96
CA GLU A 84 -7.17 -4.41 5.50
C GLU A 84 -6.46 -4.21 4.14
N TRP A 85 -5.26 -4.78 4.01
CA TRP A 85 -4.42 -4.58 2.84
C TRP A 85 -3.62 -5.84 2.47
N GLU A 86 -3.53 -6.14 1.19
CA GLU A 86 -2.64 -7.18 0.68
C GLU A 86 -1.21 -6.67 0.45
N LEU A 87 -0.24 -7.38 1.03
CA LEU A 87 1.17 -7.14 0.75
C LEU A 87 1.59 -7.88 -0.54
N SER A 88 1.25 -7.30 -1.68
CA SER A 88 1.58 -7.84 -3.02
C SER A 88 3.05 -7.66 -3.32
N ARG A 89 3.84 -8.74 -3.19
CA ARG A 89 5.29 -8.73 -3.42
C ARG A 89 5.60 -8.72 -4.92
N HIS A 90 6.49 -7.84 -5.33
CA HIS A 90 6.98 -7.72 -6.70
C HIS A 90 8.51 -7.74 -6.72
N GLU A 91 9.08 -8.68 -7.46
CA GLU A 91 10.54 -8.81 -7.63
C GLU A 91 11.05 -7.79 -8.66
N ILE A 92 12.17 -7.14 -8.33
CA ILE A 92 12.95 -6.26 -9.19
C ILE A 92 14.31 -6.94 -9.40
N GLY A 93 14.45 -7.63 -10.52
CA GLY A 93 15.60 -8.49 -10.76
C GLY A 93 15.59 -9.72 -9.85
N ASN A 94 16.78 -10.19 -9.45
CA ASN A 94 16.92 -11.46 -8.73
C ASN A 94 16.98 -11.32 -7.20
N ASP A 95 17.35 -10.13 -6.69
CA ASP A 95 17.74 -9.95 -5.29
C ASP A 95 16.94 -8.86 -4.56
N VAL A 96 16.15 -8.08 -5.28
CA VAL A 96 15.40 -6.94 -4.72
C VAL A 96 13.92 -7.18 -4.92
N ALA A 97 13.12 -6.92 -3.90
CA ALA A 97 11.66 -6.95 -4.00
C ALA A 97 11.06 -5.71 -3.33
N LEU A 98 9.89 -5.31 -3.79
CA LEU A 98 9.05 -4.29 -3.15
C LEU A 98 7.63 -4.81 -2.96
N PHE A 99 6.85 -4.14 -2.11
CA PHE A 99 5.41 -4.32 -2.10
C PHE A 99 4.75 -3.32 -3.03
N SER A 100 3.93 -3.82 -3.95
CA SER A 100 3.26 -3.02 -4.97
C SER A 100 1.88 -2.55 -4.50
N MET A 101 1.63 -1.26 -4.68
CA MET A 101 0.32 -0.64 -4.49
C MET A 101 -0.63 -0.96 -5.66
N ASN A 102 -0.12 -0.92 -6.89
CA ASN A 102 -0.95 -1.08 -8.10
C ASN A 102 -1.26 -2.55 -8.43
N ALA A 103 -0.51 -3.52 -7.90
CA ALA A 103 -0.74 -4.96 -8.08
C ALA A 103 -1.48 -5.62 -6.90
N CYS A 104 -2.13 -4.81 -6.06
CA CYS A 104 -2.92 -5.27 -4.94
C CYS A 104 -4.23 -5.91 -5.43
N SER A 105 -4.43 -7.20 -5.15
CA SER A 105 -5.67 -7.92 -5.46
C SER A 105 -6.74 -7.76 -4.36
N TYR A 106 -6.37 -7.33 -3.16
CA TYR A 106 -7.27 -7.16 -2.03
C TYR A 106 -6.92 -5.98 -1.13
N HIS A 107 -7.88 -5.07 -0.98
CA HIS A 107 -7.87 -4.06 0.06
C HIS A 107 -9.31 -3.85 0.55
N LYS A 108 -9.46 -3.44 1.80
CA LYS A 108 -10.74 -3.09 2.39
C LYS A 108 -10.55 -1.92 3.34
N PHE A 109 -11.00 -0.75 2.88
CA PHE A 109 -11.01 0.48 3.66
C PHE A 109 -12.32 0.61 4.44
N PRO A 110 -12.33 1.38 5.53
CA PRO A 110 -13.57 1.81 6.17
C PRO A 110 -14.48 2.56 5.20
N ASP A 111 -15.80 2.43 5.36
CA ASP A 111 -16.79 3.04 4.46
C ASP A 111 -16.62 4.56 4.32
N TRP A 112 -16.22 5.24 5.41
CA TRP A 112 -16.01 6.69 5.42
C TRP A 112 -14.81 7.14 4.58
N ALA A 113 -13.82 6.26 4.37
CA ALA A 113 -12.60 6.56 3.63
C ALA A 113 -12.78 6.36 2.12
N VAL A 114 -13.85 5.67 1.71
CA VAL A 114 -14.17 5.44 0.31
C VAL A 114 -15.10 6.56 -0.16
N ALA A 115 -14.65 7.38 -1.12
CA ALA A 115 -15.52 8.36 -1.75
C ALA A 115 -16.73 7.66 -2.39
N PRO A 116 -17.94 8.26 -2.40
CA PRO A 116 -19.06 7.72 -3.16
C PRO A 116 -18.62 7.59 -4.63
N ARG A 117 -18.63 6.36 -5.13
CA ARG A 117 -18.22 6.02 -6.51
C ARG A 117 -19.33 6.27 -7.49
#